data_AF-A0A5P9HFD3-F1
#
_entry.id   AF-A0A5P9HFD3-F1
#
_cell.length_a   1.000
_cell.length_b   1.000
_cell.length_c   1.000
_cell.angle_alpha   90.00
_cell.angle_beta   90.00
_cell.angle_gamma   90.00
#
_symmetry.space_group_name_H-M   'P 1'
#
loop_
_entity.id
_entity.type
_entity.pdbx_description
1 polymer ?
#
loop_
_entity_poly.entity_id
_entity_poly.type
_entity_poly.pdbx_seq_one_letter_code
_entity_poly.pdbx_strand_id
1 'polypeptide(L)'
;MELSNINWMLGAACLLAGIGLGVLGYHLMNAGARNAQMLRQRLAERDRQLAELRDGVGEHFERLGSLAAALNKEVGEATSRLAVEAPHRPDLAAATATMPEPEEAATTSDDVAAPRDYADGNRGTLSEDFGLKQSDGDAPQPPRY
;
A
#
# COMPACT_ATOMS: atom_id res chain seq x y z
N MET A 1 -65.32 40.60 17.20
CA MET A 1 -65.24 39.34 16.44
C MET A 1 -63.82 39.08 15.92
N GLU A 2 -63.05 40.11 15.54
CA GLU A 2 -61.65 40.05 15.09
C GLU A 2 -60.69 39.21 15.97
N LEU A 3 -60.73 39.36 17.29
CA LEU A 3 -59.83 38.68 18.25
C LEU A 3 -59.98 37.14 18.25
N SER A 4 -61.20 36.63 18.04
CA SER A 4 -61.46 35.19 18.01
C SER A 4 -60.89 34.54 16.74
N ASN A 5 -60.93 35.25 15.63
CA ASN A 5 -60.40 34.78 14.34
C ASN A 5 -58.86 34.74 14.38
N ILE A 6 -58.25 35.74 14.99
CA ILE A 6 -56.78 35.79 15.20
C ILE A 6 -56.30 34.62 16.06
N ASN A 7 -56.98 34.32 17.18
CA ASN A 7 -56.54 33.24 18.06
C ASN A 7 -56.66 31.86 17.39
N TRP A 8 -57.73 31.64 16.61
CA TRP A 8 -57.90 30.39 15.85
C TRP A 8 -56.88 30.26 14.70
N MET A 9 -56.60 31.35 13.97
CA MET A 9 -55.55 31.35 12.95
C MET A 9 -54.15 31.11 13.54
N LEU A 10 -53.86 31.71 14.70
CA LEU A 10 -52.59 31.49 15.39
C LEU A 10 -52.43 30.03 15.83
N GLY A 11 -53.51 29.43 16.34
CA GLY A 11 -53.56 28.01 16.67
C GLY A 11 -53.32 27.12 15.45
N ALA A 12 -53.98 27.41 14.32
CA ALA A 12 -53.79 26.67 13.07
C ALA A 12 -52.36 26.82 12.52
N ALA A 13 -51.79 28.03 12.58
CA ALA A 13 -50.42 28.30 12.14
C ALA A 13 -49.37 27.57 13.00
N CYS A 14 -49.55 27.57 14.33
CA CYS A 14 -48.67 26.86 15.25
C CYS A 14 -48.74 25.34 15.05
N LEU A 15 -49.94 24.80 14.80
CA LEU A 15 -50.14 23.38 14.52
C LEU A 15 -49.45 22.97 13.21
N LEU A 16 -49.59 23.77 12.14
CA LEU A 16 -48.88 23.52 10.88
C LEU A 16 -47.36 23.63 11.03
N ALA A 17 -46.88 24.62 11.76
CA ALA A 17 -45.45 24.77 12.05
C ALA A 17 -44.90 23.58 12.85
N GLY A 18 -45.65 23.10 13.85
CA GLY A 18 -45.29 21.93 14.64
C GLY A 18 -45.24 20.64 13.83
N ILE A 19 -46.20 20.43 12.93
CA ILE A 19 -46.19 19.28 12.01
C ILE A 19 -44.98 19.38 11.07
N GLY A 20 -44.71 20.55 10.50
CA GLY A 20 -43.55 20.78 9.64
C GLY A 20 -42.23 20.45 10.33
N LEU A 21 -42.03 20.95 11.55
CA LEU A 21 -40.86 20.64 12.37
C LEU A 21 -40.79 19.15 12.73
N GLY A 22 -41.92 18.53 13.07
CA GLY A 22 -41.99 17.11 13.43
C GLY A 22 -41.57 16.20 12.28
N VAL A 23 -42.10 16.45 11.07
CA VAL A 23 -41.76 15.68 9.86
C VAL A 23 -40.28 15.86 9.52
N LEU A 24 -39.78 17.10 9.57
CA LEU A 24 -38.39 17.40 9.26
C LEU A 24 -37.43 16.73 10.26
N GLY A 25 -37.75 16.77 11.56
CA GLY A 25 -37.00 16.09 12.61
C GLY A 25 -36.99 14.57 12.44
N TYR A 26 -38.15 13.97 12.13
CA TYR A 26 -38.25 12.53 11.88
C TYR A 26 -37.43 12.10 10.65
N HIS A 27 -37.47 12.89 9.58
CA HIS A 27 -36.72 12.58 8.35
C HIS A 27 -35.21 12.65 8.57
N LEU A 28 -34.71 13.65 9.32
CA LEU A 28 -33.30 13.75 9.68
C LEU A 28 -32.85 12.58 10.58
N MET A 29 -33.64 12.21 11.58
CA MET A 29 -33.31 11.11 12.49
C MET A 29 -33.31 9.77 11.75
N ASN A 30 -34.28 9.52 10.88
CA ASN A 30 -34.38 8.31 10.09
C ASN A 30 -33.22 8.19 9.07
N ALA A 31 -32.82 9.31 8.45
CA ALA A 31 -31.64 9.35 7.60
C ALA A 31 -30.35 9.09 8.40
N GLY A 32 -30.21 9.69 9.59
CA GLY A 32 -29.08 9.49 10.49
C GLY A 32 -28.94 8.03 10.97
N ALA A 33 -30.06 7.40 11.34
CA ALA A 33 -30.07 6.01 11.78
C ALA A 33 -29.62 5.03 10.68
N ARG A 34 -30.09 5.24 9.44
CA ARG A 34 -29.66 4.46 8.26
C ARG A 34 -28.17 4.63 7.97
N ASN A 35 -27.67 5.87 8.03
CA ASN A 35 -26.26 6.16 7.81
C ASN A 35 -25.37 5.51 8.90
N ALA A 36 -25.81 5.53 10.16
CA ALA A 36 -25.09 4.88 11.25
C ALA A 36 -25.05 3.35 11.11
N GLN A 37 -26.11 2.73 10.58
CA GLN A 37 -26.10 1.29 10.26
C GLN A 37 -25.16 0.97 9.10
N MET A 38 -25.19 1.77 8.03
CA MET A 38 -24.25 1.62 6.90
C MET A 38 -22.79 1.78 7.35
N LEU A 39 -22.51 2.73 8.25
CA LEU A 39 -21.15 2.93 8.77
C LEU A 39 -20.66 1.72 9.58
N ARG A 40 -21.52 1.13 10.41
CA ARG A 40 -21.21 -0.11 11.14
C ARG A 40 -20.94 -1.29 10.20
N GLN A 41 -21.74 -1.42 9.13
CA GLN A 41 -21.51 -2.45 8.12
C GLN A 41 -20.16 -2.25 7.41
N ARG A 42 -19.82 -1.01 7.05
CA ARG A 42 -18.52 -0.69 6.44
C ARG A 42 -17.34 -0.98 7.38
N LEU A 43 -17.49 -0.71 8.68
CA LEU A 43 -16.48 -1.06 9.68
C LEU A 43 -16.28 -2.59 9.76
N ALA A 44 -17.37 -3.35 9.87
CA ALA A 44 -17.28 -4.81 9.90
C ALA A 44 -16.63 -5.40 8.64
N GLU A 45 -16.92 -4.84 7.47
CA GLU A 45 -16.29 -5.24 6.21
C GLU A 45 -14.79 -4.88 6.16
N ARG A 46 -14.42 -3.70 6.66
CA ARG A 46 -13.00 -3.30 6.76
C ARG A 46 -12.24 -4.16 7.76
N ASP A 47 -12.82 -4.46 8.91
CA ASP A 47 -12.20 -5.33 9.92
C ASP A 47 -11.95 -6.73 9.36
N ARG A 48 -12.90 -7.26 8.57
CA ARG A 48 -12.72 -8.54 7.86
C ARG A 48 -11.56 -8.47 6.86
N GLN A 49 -11.46 -7.40 6.07
CA GLN A 49 -10.38 -7.23 5.11
C GLN A 49 -9.01 -7.06 5.77
N LEU A 50 -8.95 -6.39 6.92
CA LEU A 50 -7.72 -6.28 7.72
C LEU A 50 -7.29 -7.65 8.28
N ALA A 51 -8.25 -8.47 8.73
CA ALA A 51 -7.96 -9.82 9.21
C ALA A 51 -7.41 -10.70 8.08
N GLU A 52 -7.99 -10.64 6.89
CA GLU A 52 -7.54 -11.39 5.71
C GLU A 52 -6.14 -10.95 5.26
N LEU A 53 -5.87 -9.64 5.22
CA LEU A 53 -4.55 -9.12 4.89
C LEU A 53 -3.50 -9.56 5.92
N ARG A 54 -3.84 -9.49 7.22
CA ARG A 54 -2.95 -9.93 8.29
C ARG A 54 -2.61 -11.41 8.19
N ASP A 55 -3.60 -12.26 7.91
CA ASP A 55 -3.37 -13.70 7.71
C ASP A 55 -2.48 -13.96 6.49
N GLY A 56 -2.73 -13.27 5.36
CA GLY A 56 -1.88 -13.37 4.17
C GLY A 56 -0.43 -12.94 4.44
N VAL A 57 -0.23 -11.85 5.19
CA VAL A 57 1.10 -11.38 5.60
C VAL A 57 1.78 -12.37 6.55
N GLY A 58 1.04 -13.01 7.46
CA GLY A 58 1.57 -14.07 8.32
C GLY A 58 2.14 -15.24 7.52
N GLU A 59 1.39 -15.74 6.53
CA GLU A 59 1.83 -16.78 5.61
C GLU A 59 3.09 -16.35 4.83
N HIS A 60 3.16 -15.10 4.38
CA HIS A 60 4.38 -14.57 3.74
C HIS A 60 5.57 -14.56 4.70
N PHE A 61 5.40 -14.14 5.95
CA PHE A 61 6.50 -14.17 6.93
C PHE A 61 6.96 -15.58 7.27
N GLU A 62 6.05 -16.56 7.35
CA GLU A 62 6.43 -17.97 7.52
C GLU A 62 7.23 -18.49 6.32
N ARG A 63 6.80 -18.17 5.09
CA ARG A 63 7.56 -18.48 3.88
C ARG A 63 8.92 -17.80 3.85
N LEU A 64 9.00 -16.51 4.18
CA LEU A 64 10.29 -15.81 4.28
C LEU A 64 11.19 -16.43 5.36
N GLY A 65 10.62 -16.82 6.51
CA GLY A 65 11.37 -17.48 7.58
C GLY A 65 11.95 -18.83 7.14
N SER A 66 11.14 -19.66 6.46
CA SER A 66 11.61 -20.93 5.90
C SER A 66 12.67 -20.76 4.81
N LEU A 67 12.51 -19.78 3.91
CA LEU A 67 13.50 -19.44 2.88
C LEU A 67 14.80 -18.93 3.49
N ALA A 68 14.72 -18.03 4.48
CA ALA A 68 15.88 -17.50 5.18
C ALA A 68 16.62 -18.61 5.96
N ALA A 69 15.89 -19.53 6.60
CA ALA A 69 16.47 -20.69 7.26
C ALA A 69 17.17 -21.63 6.27
N ALA A 70 16.56 -21.87 5.10
CA ALA A 70 17.17 -22.67 4.03
C ALA A 70 18.45 -22.01 3.48
N LEU A 71 18.41 -20.70 3.21
CA LEU A 71 19.58 -19.94 2.76
C LEU A 71 20.70 -19.98 3.80
N ASN A 72 20.38 -19.77 5.08
CA ASN A 72 21.38 -19.81 6.16
C ASN A 72 22.01 -21.21 6.29
N LYS A 73 21.22 -22.27 6.11
CA LYS A 73 21.74 -23.64 6.07
C LYS A 73 22.68 -23.85 4.88
N GLU A 74 22.32 -23.39 3.69
CA GLU A 74 23.14 -23.53 2.48
C GLU A 74 24.44 -22.73 2.58
N VAL A 75 24.40 -21.51 3.12
CA VAL A 75 25.59 -20.70 3.43
C VAL A 75 26.46 -21.39 4.47
N GLY A 76 25.87 -21.96 5.53
CA GLY A 76 26.59 -22.76 6.53
C GLY A 76 27.28 -23.98 5.93
N GLU A 77 26.60 -24.71 5.04
CA GLU A 77 27.18 -25.85 4.33
C GLU A 77 28.33 -25.41 3.40
N ALA A 78 28.14 -24.36 2.61
CA ALA A 78 29.16 -23.83 1.71
C ALA A 78 30.40 -23.36 2.47
N THR A 79 30.22 -22.60 3.55
CA THR A 79 31.32 -22.14 4.42
C THR A 79 32.04 -23.31 5.09
N SER A 80 31.31 -24.34 5.53
CA SER A 80 31.95 -25.54 6.09
C SER A 80 32.81 -26.29 5.06
N ARG A 81 32.34 -26.41 3.81
CA ARG A 81 33.10 -27.03 2.71
C ARG A 81 34.32 -26.21 2.35
N LEU A 82 34.17 -24.89 2.26
CA LEU A 82 35.28 -23.95 2.07
C LEU A 82 36.31 -24.06 3.20
N ALA A 83 35.89 -24.13 4.46
CA ALA A 83 36.80 -24.28 5.60
C ALA A 83 37.58 -25.61 5.57
N VAL A 84 36.95 -26.69 5.09
CA VAL A 84 37.60 -28.01 4.91
C VAL A 84 38.56 -28.02 3.72
N GLU A 85 38.20 -27.37 2.60
CA GLU A 85 39.01 -27.37 1.37
C GLU A 85 40.13 -26.31 1.35
N ALA A 86 39.95 -25.16 2.03
CA ALA A 86 40.92 -24.08 2.14
C ALA A 86 42.33 -24.50 2.61
N PRO A 87 42.51 -25.35 3.65
CA PRO A 87 43.84 -25.80 4.06
C PRO A 87 44.52 -26.70 3.02
N HIS A 88 43.77 -27.27 2.07
CA HIS A 88 44.28 -28.11 1.00
C HIS A 88 44.52 -27.34 -0.31
N ARG A 89 44.15 -26.05 -0.39
CA ARG A 89 44.27 -25.23 -1.60
C ARG A 89 44.74 -23.80 -1.26
N PRO A 90 46.05 -23.51 -1.38
CA PRO A 90 46.63 -22.22 -0.97
C PRO A 90 46.04 -21.01 -1.72
N ASP A 91 45.52 -21.21 -2.93
CA ASP A 91 44.88 -20.16 -3.75
C ASP A 91 43.55 -19.65 -3.15
N LEU A 92 42.82 -20.49 -2.40
CA LEU A 92 41.55 -20.12 -1.77
C LEU A 92 41.74 -19.53 -0.36
N ALA A 93 42.78 -19.94 0.36
CA ALA A 93 43.11 -19.40 1.68
C ALA A 93 43.40 -17.88 1.63
N ALA A 94 43.95 -17.38 0.51
CA ALA A 94 44.15 -15.96 0.27
C ALA A 94 42.86 -15.17 0.01
N ALA A 95 41.81 -15.82 -0.54
CA ALA A 95 40.53 -15.16 -0.83
C ALA A 95 39.69 -14.91 0.43
N THR A 96 39.78 -15.79 1.44
CA THR A 96 39.11 -15.61 2.74
C THR A 96 39.65 -14.46 3.58
N ALA A 97 40.89 -14.01 3.34
CA ALA A 97 41.47 -12.85 4.02
C ALA A 97 40.93 -11.51 3.49
N THR A 98 40.25 -11.52 2.34
CA THR A 98 39.67 -10.34 1.69
C THR A 98 38.14 -10.36 1.83
N MET A 99 37.64 -10.52 3.05
CA MET A 99 36.35 -9.89 3.35
C MET A 99 36.63 -8.41 3.55
N PRO A 100 36.08 -7.50 2.72
CA PRO A 100 36.18 -6.09 3.03
C PRO A 100 35.51 -5.88 4.39
N GLU A 101 36.27 -5.34 5.34
CA GLU A 101 35.67 -4.67 6.50
C GLU A 101 34.62 -3.68 5.97
N PRO A 102 33.53 -3.43 6.72
CA PRO A 102 32.62 -2.37 6.36
C PRO A 102 33.41 -1.06 6.40
N GLU A 103 33.89 -0.63 5.24
CA GLU A 103 34.45 0.71 5.07
C GLU A 103 33.38 1.67 5.58
N GLU A 104 33.72 2.42 6.63
CA GLU A 104 32.97 3.59 7.05
C GLU A 104 32.75 4.43 5.81
N ALA A 105 31.51 4.38 5.31
CA ALA A 105 31.09 5.12 4.15
C ALA A 105 31.40 6.60 4.39
N ALA A 106 32.47 7.07 3.76
CA ALA A 106 32.78 8.48 3.66
C ALA A 106 31.53 9.17 3.15
N THR A 107 30.95 10.00 4.01
CA THR A 107 29.80 10.84 3.74
C THR A 107 30.16 11.86 2.65
N THR A 108 30.07 11.48 1.38
CA THR A 108 29.76 12.41 0.30
C THR A 108 28.24 12.52 0.21
N SER A 109 27.72 13.36 1.10
CA SER A 109 26.35 13.85 1.07
C SER A 109 26.17 14.75 -0.14
N ASP A 110 25.69 14.22 -1.27
CA ASP A 110 24.92 15.04 -2.23
C ASP A 110 23.96 14.29 -3.16
N ASP A 111 23.69 12.99 -2.97
CA ASP A 111 22.65 12.32 -3.78
C ASP A 111 21.98 11.16 -3.03
N VAL A 112 21.38 11.46 -1.87
CA VAL A 112 20.33 10.58 -1.33
C VAL A 112 19.06 10.89 -2.13
N ALA A 113 18.89 10.18 -3.24
CA ALA A 113 17.69 10.29 -4.05
C ALA A 113 16.45 10.06 -3.18
N ALA A 114 15.50 10.98 -3.25
CA ALA A 114 14.23 10.85 -2.53
C ALA A 114 13.58 9.49 -2.87
N PRO A 115 12.90 8.84 -1.90
CA PRO A 115 12.23 7.57 -2.13
C PRO A 115 11.35 7.67 -3.37
N ARG A 116 11.59 6.78 -4.33
CA ARG A 116 10.95 6.84 -5.64
C ARG A 116 9.47 6.52 -5.48
N ASP A 117 8.60 7.42 -5.93
CA ASP A 117 7.16 7.16 -5.96
C ASP A 117 6.83 6.24 -7.15
N TYR A 118 6.53 4.97 -6.85
CA TYR A 118 6.20 3.96 -7.85
C TYR A 118 4.75 4.04 -8.33
N ALA A 119 3.96 5.00 -7.83
CA ALA A 119 2.56 5.20 -8.19
C ALA A 119 2.34 6.30 -9.24
N ASP A 120 3.41 6.84 -9.85
CA ASP A 120 3.31 7.94 -10.83
C ASP A 120 2.66 7.53 -12.18
N GLY A 121 2.30 6.24 -12.34
CA GLY A 121 1.52 5.72 -13.46
C GLY A 121 2.20 5.81 -14.82
N ASN A 122 3.38 6.44 -14.90
CA ASN A 122 3.99 6.82 -16.16
C ASN A 122 5.23 5.97 -16.47
N ARG A 123 5.81 5.27 -15.47
CA ARG A 123 6.99 4.39 -15.67
C ARG A 123 7.00 3.16 -14.74
N GLY A 124 5.87 2.45 -14.66
CA GLY A 124 5.78 1.17 -13.96
C GLY A 124 6.28 0.00 -14.80
N THR A 125 6.48 -1.18 -14.20
CA THR A 125 6.78 -2.42 -14.95
C THR A 125 5.67 -2.86 -15.91
N LEU A 126 4.53 -2.15 -15.90
CA LEU A 126 3.39 -2.35 -16.78
C LEU A 126 3.28 -1.27 -17.87
N SER A 127 4.16 -0.26 -17.90
CA SER A 127 4.21 0.67 -19.03
C SER A 127 4.83 -0.02 -20.23
N GLU A 128 4.26 0.18 -21.41
CA GLU A 128 4.71 -0.45 -22.67
C GLU A 128 6.18 -0.14 -23.01
N ASP A 129 6.71 0.96 -22.48
CA ASP A 129 8.10 1.39 -22.64
C ASP A 129 9.09 0.76 -21.65
N PHE A 130 8.62 -0.07 -20.72
CA PHE A 130 9.47 -0.65 -19.68
C PHE A 130 10.46 -1.66 -20.29
N GLY A 131 11.74 -1.29 -20.32
CA GLY A 131 12.81 -2.11 -20.90
C GLY A 131 13.12 -1.80 -22.37
N LEU A 132 12.39 -0.86 -22.99
CA LEU A 132 12.67 -0.40 -24.35
C LEU A 132 13.44 0.92 -24.31
N LYS A 133 14.72 0.90 -24.72
CA LYS A 133 15.44 2.13 -25.04
C LYS A 133 14.84 2.68 -26.33
N GLN A 134 14.14 3.83 -26.25
CA GLN A 134 13.77 4.59 -27.45
C GLN A 134 15.06 4.95 -28.19
N SER A 135 15.26 4.30 -29.34
CA SER A 135 16.24 4.73 -30.31
C SER A 135 15.62 5.87 -31.11
N ASP A 136 15.95 7.11 -30.73
CA ASP A 136 15.71 8.26 -31.58
C ASP A 136 16.48 8.08 -32.91
N GLY A 137 15.72 7.91 -34.00
CA GLY A 137 16.19 8.10 -35.37
C GLY A 137 16.78 6.88 -36.08
N ASP A 138 15.95 6.16 -36.85
CA ASP A 138 16.18 5.88 -38.28
C ASP A 138 14.97 5.12 -38.83
N ALA A 139 14.17 5.75 -39.69
CA ALA A 139 13.07 5.08 -40.38
C ALA A 139 13.65 4.32 -41.58
N PRO A 140 13.51 2.98 -41.67
CA PRO A 140 14.13 2.22 -42.76
C PRO A 140 13.40 2.50 -44.07
N GLN A 141 14.12 3.08 -45.04
CA GLN A 141 13.58 3.36 -46.37
C GLN A 141 13.52 2.06 -47.20
N PRO A 142 12.39 1.75 -47.88
CA PRO A 142 12.23 0.47 -48.56
C PRO A 142 13.03 0.37 -49.87
N PRO A 143 13.55 -0.83 -50.21
CA PRO A 143 14.42 -1.04 -51.36
C PRO A 143 13.65 -0.86 -52.68
N ARG A 144 14.23 -0.08 -53.59
CA ARG A 144 13.77 0.07 -54.99
C ARG A 144 14.36 -1.07 -55.82
N TYR A 145 13.49 -1.89 -56.40
CA TYR A 145 13.81 -2.81 -57.49
C TYR A 145 13.82 -2.08 -58.82
#